data_AF-A0A178LVF4-F1
#
_entry.id   AF-A0A178LVF4-F1
#
_cell.length_a   1.000
_cell.length_b   1.000
_cell.length_c   1.000
_cell.angle_alpha   90.00
_cell.angle_beta   90.00
_cell.angle_gamma   90.00
#
_symmetry.space_group_name_H-M   'P 1'
#
loop_
_entity.id
_entity.type
_entity.pdbx_description
1 polymer ?
#
loop_
_entity_poly.entity_id
_entity_poly.type
_entity_poly.pdbx_seq_one_letter_code
_entity_poly.pdbx_strand_id
1 'polypeptide(L)' 'MTSYTAESAATGGGRTGHVKSADGMLELDTRPPKEADVSGEAVNPEILFSAGDSTCFLVLYESRAHQRERA' A
#
# COMPACT_ATOMS: atom_id res chain seq x y z
N MET A 1 16.97 5.35 17.53
CA MET A 1 15.90 4.74 16.73
C MET A 1 15.55 5.76 15.66
N THR A 2 16.02 5.55 14.44
CA THR A 2 15.84 6.52 13.35
C THR A 2 14.44 6.32 12.78
N SER A 3 13.64 7.38 12.73
CA SER A 3 12.33 7.34 12.06
C SER A 3 12.53 7.33 10.54
N TYR A 4 11.76 6.51 9.84
CA TYR A 4 11.66 6.54 8.38
C TYR A 4 10.39 7.29 7.97
N THR A 5 10.48 8.10 6.92
CA THR A 5 9.35 8.83 6.33
C THR A 5 9.27 8.48 4.84
N ALA A 6 8.09 8.07 4.40
CA ALA A 6 7.78 7.87 2.99
C ALA A 6 6.81 8.96 2.50
N GLU A 7 7.02 9.44 1.29
CA GLU A 7 6.17 10.43 0.63
C GLU A 7 5.64 9.87 -0.69
N SER A 8 4.38 10.18 -1.02
CA SER A 8 3.76 9.80 -2.29
C SER A 8 2.78 10.87 -2.74
N ALA A 9 2.72 11.11 -4.04
CA ALA A 9 1.80 12.05 -4.67
C ALA A 9 0.81 11.29 -5.55
N ALA A 10 -0.47 11.62 -5.42
CA ALA A 10 -1.53 11.15 -6.30
C ALA A 10 -1.99 12.29 -7.21
N THR A 11 -2.23 11.99 -8.48
CA THR A 11 -2.71 12.93 -9.50
C THR A 11 -3.91 12.33 -10.24
N GLY A 12 -4.72 13.17 -10.89
CA GLY A 12 -5.94 12.75 -11.58
C GLY A 12 -7.22 13.04 -10.79
N GLY A 13 -8.31 12.34 -11.14
CA GLY A 13 -9.65 12.56 -10.61
C GLY A 13 -10.06 11.47 -9.63
N GLY A 14 -9.87 11.71 -8.33
CA GLY A 14 -10.34 10.80 -7.28
C GLY A 14 -9.76 9.38 -7.42
N ARG A 15 -10.63 8.40 -7.73
CA ARG A 15 -10.27 6.97 -7.88
C ARG A 15 -9.65 6.62 -9.24
N THR A 16 -9.65 7.55 -10.20
CA THR A 16 -9.05 7.37 -11.53
C THR A 16 -7.88 8.32 -11.69
N GLY A 17 -6.67 7.80 -11.72
CA GLY A 17 -5.47 8.64 -11.74
C GLY A 17 -4.18 7.85 -11.70
N HIS A 18 -3.19 8.44 -11.06
CA HIS A 18 -1.84 7.90 -10.97
C HIS A 18 -1.22 8.26 -9.62
N VAL A 19 -0.53 7.32 -8.98
CA VAL A 19 0.18 7.51 -7.72
C VAL A 19 1.67 7.19 -7.87
N LYS A 20 2.52 8.07 -7.32
CA LYS A 20 3.97 7.94 -7.38
C LYS A 20 4.62 8.23 -6.03
N SER A 21 5.51 7.36 -5.58
CA SER A 21 6.36 7.62 -4.40
C SER A 21 7.55 8.51 -4.75
N ALA A 22 8.01 9.32 -3.79
CA ALA A 22 9.13 10.25 -4.00
C ALA A 22 10.44 9.53 -4.38
N ASP A 23 10.62 8.29 -3.91
CA ASP A 23 11.75 7.41 -4.22
C ASP A 23 11.57 6.58 -5.50
N GLY A 24 10.41 6.65 -6.16
CA GLY A 24 10.09 5.93 -7.38
C GLY A 24 9.85 4.42 -7.22
N MET A 25 9.82 3.90 -5.99
CA MET A 25 9.52 2.48 -5.74
C MET A 25 8.06 2.10 -6.05
N LEU A 26 7.15 3.08 -6.04
CA LEU A 26 5.75 2.92 -6.39
C LEU A 26 5.42 3.92 -7.50
N GLU A 27 4.97 3.43 -8.65
CA GLU A 27 4.49 4.23 -9.78
C GLU A 27 3.36 3.45 -10.46
N LEU A 28 2.11 3.75 -10.11
CA LEU A 28 0.96 2.91 -10.42
C LEU A 28 -0.22 3.77 -10.89
N ASP A 29 -0.93 3.29 -11.92
CA ASP A 29 -2.23 3.82 -12.28
C ASP A 29 -3.29 3.37 -11.25
N THR A 30 -4.28 4.23 -11.01
CA THR A 30 -5.42 3.93 -10.15
C THR A 30 -6.74 3.94 -10.93
N ARG A 31 -7.61 2.97 -10.62
CA ARG A 31 -8.98 2.86 -11.16
C ARG A 31 -9.96 2.45 -10.05
N PRO A 32 -11.26 2.77 -10.15
CA PRO A 32 -12.27 2.14 -9.31
C PRO A 32 -12.28 0.61 -9.48
N PRO A 33 -12.75 -0.15 -8.48
CA PRO A 33 -12.91 -1.59 -8.61
C PRO A 33 -13.98 -1.94 -9.66
N LYS A 34 -13.86 -3.12 -10.29
CA LYS A 34 -14.78 -3.62 -11.33
C LYS A 34 -16.24 -3.68 -10.85
N GLU A 35 -16.44 -3.90 -9.55
CA GLU A 35 -17.73 -3.97 -8.91
C GLU A 35 -18.38 -2.59 -8.70
N ALA A 36 -17.59 -1.50 -8.78
CA ALA A 36 -18.05 -0.12 -8.65
C ALA A 36 -18.04 0.67 -9.97
N ASP A 37 -17.31 0.21 -10.98
CA ASP A 37 -17.26 0.78 -12.34
C ASP A 37 -16.86 -0.30 -13.36
N VAL A 38 -17.29 -0.17 -14.61
CA VAL A 38 -17.01 -1.14 -15.70
C VAL A 38 -15.54 -1.05 -16.16
N SER A 39 -14.82 -0.01 -15.76
CA SER A 39 -13.40 0.13 -16.05
C SER A 39 -12.57 -0.60 -15.00
N GLY A 40 -11.88 -1.67 -15.38
CA GLY A 40 -11.04 -2.37 -14.42
C GLY A 40 -9.88 -3.11 -15.05
N GLU A 41 -8.70 -2.48 -14.99
CA GLU A 41 -7.36 -3.08 -14.88
C GLU A 41 -6.43 -1.98 -14.32
N ALA A 42 -6.42 -1.77 -13.00
CA ALA A 42 -5.41 -1.00 -12.27
C ALA A 42 -5.57 -1.24 -10.76
N VAL A 43 -4.59 -0.82 -9.95
CA VAL A 43 -4.74 -0.86 -8.48
C VAL A 43 -5.76 0.18 -8.03
N ASN A 44 -6.31 0.00 -6.83
CA ASN A 44 -7.22 0.96 -6.22
C ASN A 44 -6.80 1.25 -4.77
N PRO A 45 -7.32 2.32 -4.14
CA PRO A 45 -6.94 2.67 -2.77
C PRO A 45 -7.16 1.53 -1.76
N GLU A 46 -8.21 0.73 -1.93
CA GLU A 46 -8.52 -0.40 -1.05
C GLU A 46 -7.46 -1.52 -1.15
N ILE A 47 -6.98 -1.82 -2.35
CA ILE A 47 -5.89 -2.78 -2.59
C ILE A 47 -4.58 -2.25 -1.97
N LEU A 48 -4.25 -0.97 -2.17
CA LEU A 48 -3.04 -0.37 -1.59
C LEU A 48 -3.09 -0.39 -0.06
N PHE A 49 -4.23 -0.05 0.54
CA PHE A 49 -4.43 -0.07 1.98
C PHE A 49 -4.30 -1.49 2.54
N SER A 50 -5.00 -2.46 1.96
CA SER A 50 -4.96 -3.85 2.42
C SER A 50 -3.56 -4.48 2.30
N ALA A 51 -2.79 -4.14 1.26
CA ALA A 51 -1.40 -4.57 1.13
C ALA A 51 -0.50 -3.99 2.22
N GLY A 52 -0.61 -2.69 2.51
CA GLY A 52 0.16 -2.04 3.57
C GLY A 52 -0.18 -2.55 4.97
N ASP A 53 -1.47 -2.71 5.27
CA ASP A 53 -1.94 -3.15 6.59
C ASP A 53 -1.51 -4.60 6.88
N SER A 54 -1.74 -5.51 5.93
CA SER A 54 -1.40 -6.93 6.10
C SER A 54 0.10 -7.17 6.28
N THR A 55 0.95 -6.44 5.54
CA THR A 55 2.41 -6.54 5.67
C THR A 55 2.89 -6.00 7.01
N CYS A 56 2.33 -4.88 7.49
CA CYS A 56 2.62 -4.33 8.81
C CYS A 56 2.27 -5.34 9.93
N PHE A 57 1.10 -5.97 9.82
CA PHE A 57 0.64 -6.92 10.83
C PHE A 57 1.47 -8.23 10.85
N LEU A 58 1.92 -8.70 9.69
CA LEU A 58 2.81 -9.86 9.61
C LEU A 58 4.15 -9.62 10.34
N VAL A 59 4.77 -8.46 10.14
CA VAL A 59 6.01 -8.09 10.82
C VAL A 59 5.84 -8.13 12.35
N LEU A 60 4.68 -7.70 12.87
CA LEU A 60 4.37 -7.80 14.29
C LEU A 60 4.30 -9.26 14.76
N TYR A 61 3.64 -10.15 14.01
CA TYR A 61 3.58 -11.57 14.37
C TYR A 61 4.94 -12.24 14.38
N GLU A 62 5.75 -12.03 13.33
CA GLU A 62 7.08 -12.62 13.22
C GLU A 62 8.00 -12.09 14.34
N SER A 63 7.92 -10.80 14.65
CA SER A 63 8.68 -10.23 15.76
C SER A 63 8.33 -10.91 17.10
N ARG A 64 7.05 -11.21 17.35
CA ARG A 64 6.60 -11.90 18.57
C ARG A 64 7.05 -13.36 18.61
N ALA A 65 6.97 -14.07 17.49
CA ALA A 65 7.49 -15.44 17.38
C ALA A 65 8.99 -15.46 17.71
N HIS A 66 9.77 -14.56 17.11
CA HIS A 66 11.20 -14.48 17.34
C HIS A 66 11.58 -14.02 18.77
N GLN A 67 10.75 -13.21 19.44
CA GLN A 67 10.94 -12.90 20.86
C GLN A 67 10.66 -14.12 21.76
N ARG A 68 9.73 -15.00 21.39
CA ARG A 68 9.44 -16.24 22.14
C ARG A 68 10.53 -17.29 21.99
N GLU A 69 11.13 -17.40 20.81
CA GLU A 69 12.24 -18.34 20.55
C GLU A 69 13.55 -17.92 21.23
N ARG A 70 13.67 -16.64 21.61
CA ARG A 70 14.85 -16.07 22.28
C ARG A 70 14.68 -15.92 23.80
N ALA A 71 13.55 -16.38 24.36
CA ALA A 71 13.25 -16.44 25.79
C ALA A 71 13.46 -17.86 26.31
#